data_AF-A0A6P5EFK8-F1
#
_entry.id   AF-A0A6P5EFK8-F1
#
_cell.length_a   1.000
_cell.length_b   1.000
_cell.length_c   1.000
_cell.angle_alpha   90.00
_cell.angle_beta   90.00
_cell.angle_gamma   90.00
#
_symmetry.space_group_name_H-M   'P 1'
#
loop_
_entity.id
_entity.type
_entity.pdbx_description
1 polymer ?
#
loop_
_entity_poly.entity_id
_entity_poly.type
_entity_poly.pdbx_seq_one_letter_code
_entity_poly.pdbx_strand_id
1 'polypeptide(L)'
;MGDSLPPNPNPSSPPSLPPPPTSSPAPQSSTACGGGGIVGVRRPPIRVTSEFDSESSLFLHKLSCKLFDGLAKLKLSFQNDPKGGVGFPELGFLTKHFSVLYDLESRNALLKGSFDLADSLQVRATHDVKVHSPALLPLL
;
A
#
# COMPACT_ATOMS: atom_id res chain seq x y z
N MET A 1 24.28 53.54 48.17
CA MET A 1 25.24 52.57 47.59
C MET A 1 24.54 51.24 47.53
N GLY A 2 24.37 50.66 46.34
CA GLY A 2 23.47 49.52 46.09
C GLY A 2 24.11 48.16 46.37
N ASP A 3 23.38 47.32 47.09
CA ASP A 3 23.72 45.94 47.39
C ASP A 3 23.59 45.03 46.16
N SER A 4 24.54 44.11 46.05
CA SER A 4 24.74 43.21 44.91
C SER A 4 23.71 42.07 44.88
N LEU A 5 23.09 41.82 43.72
CA LEU A 5 22.28 40.61 43.49
C LEU A 5 23.20 39.46 43.02
N PRO A 6 23.03 38.23 43.53
CA PRO A 6 23.79 37.08 43.06
C PRO A 6 23.35 36.65 41.65
N PRO A 7 24.23 36.03 40.85
CA PRO A 7 23.89 35.56 39.52
C PRO A 7 22.91 34.38 39.59
N ASN A 8 21.88 34.45 38.74
CA ASN A 8 20.85 33.43 38.55
C ASN A 8 21.49 32.10 38.07
N PRO A 9 21.23 30.95 38.72
CA PRO A 9 21.67 29.67 38.20
C PRO A 9 20.80 29.31 36.98
N ASN A 10 21.45 29.26 35.83
CA ASN A 10 20.88 28.85 34.56
C ASN A 10 20.09 27.53 34.72
N PRO A 11 18.85 27.40 34.21
CA PRO A 11 18.18 26.11 34.19
C PRO A 11 18.98 25.15 33.29
N SER A 12 19.51 24.10 33.92
CA SER A 12 20.15 22.98 33.27
C SER A 12 19.30 22.47 32.11
N SER A 13 19.86 22.52 30.91
CA SER A 13 19.28 21.87 29.72
C SER A 13 19.01 20.39 30.01
N PRO A 14 17.90 19.82 29.50
CA PRO A 14 17.64 18.40 29.67
C PRO A 14 18.76 17.57 29.03
N PRO A 15 19.08 16.38 29.59
CA PRO A 15 20.09 15.51 29.02
C PRO A 15 19.70 15.13 27.59
N SER A 16 20.68 15.21 26.69
CA SER A 16 20.55 14.79 25.30
C SER A 16 20.19 13.31 25.27
N LEU A 17 18.97 12.97 24.83
CA LEU A 17 18.63 11.58 24.57
C LEU A 17 19.55 11.05 23.47
N PRO A 18 20.07 9.81 23.58
CA PRO A 18 20.81 9.20 22.49
C PRO A 18 19.90 9.16 21.25
N PRO A 19 20.46 9.38 20.04
CA PRO A 19 19.69 9.23 18.83
C PRO A 19 19.10 7.81 18.78
N PRO A 20 17.87 7.64 18.27
CA PRO A 20 17.33 6.31 18.04
C PRO A 20 18.33 5.53 17.17
N PRO A 21 18.50 4.21 17.39
CA PRO A 21 19.34 3.41 16.52
C PRO A 21 18.87 3.64 15.09
N THR A 22 19.77 4.14 14.25
CA THR A 22 19.54 4.19 12.82
C THR A 22 19.36 2.75 12.38
N SER A 23 18.10 2.35 12.19
CA SER A 23 17.75 1.13 11.48
C SER A 23 18.28 1.29 10.06
N SER A 24 19.54 0.90 9.88
CA SER A 24 20.12 0.69 8.56
C SER A 24 19.11 -0.18 7.81
N PRO A 25 18.62 0.23 6.62
CA PRO A 25 17.78 -0.67 5.84
C PRO A 25 18.60 -1.93 5.61
N ALA A 26 18.20 -3.02 6.25
CA ALA A 26 18.82 -4.32 6.03
C ALA A 26 18.88 -4.51 4.51
N PRO A 27 20.05 -4.86 3.94
CA PRO A 27 20.09 -5.21 2.53
C PRO A 27 19.05 -6.29 2.33
N GLN A 28 18.00 -5.98 1.57
CA GLN A 28 17.01 -6.96 1.17
C GLN A 28 17.74 -7.95 0.26
N SER A 29 18.35 -8.96 0.88
CA SER A 29 18.77 -10.16 0.19
C SER A 29 17.50 -10.72 -0.44
N SER A 30 17.38 -10.54 -1.75
CA SER A 30 16.47 -11.31 -2.58
C SER A 30 17.01 -12.73 -2.57
N THR A 31 16.75 -13.45 -1.47
CA THR A 31 17.10 -14.86 -1.36
C THR A 31 16.19 -15.58 -2.35
N ALA A 32 16.70 -15.82 -3.55
CA ALA A 32 16.19 -16.84 -4.43
C ALA A 32 16.28 -18.15 -3.66
N CYS A 33 15.18 -18.57 -3.04
CA CYS A 33 15.06 -19.89 -2.45
C CYS A 33 15.06 -20.91 -3.59
N GLY A 34 16.26 -21.35 -3.94
CA GLY A 34 16.48 -22.60 -4.68
C GLY A 34 16.08 -23.77 -3.79
N GLY A 35 14.83 -24.21 -3.93
CA GLY A 35 14.35 -25.50 -3.45
C GLY A 35 14.11 -26.40 -4.65
N GLY A 36 14.69 -27.60 -4.63
CA GLY A 36 14.89 -28.48 -5.78
C GLY A 36 13.64 -28.89 -6.57
N GLY A 37 13.87 -29.08 -7.87
CA GLY A 37 13.31 -30.16 -8.68
C GLY A 37 11.79 -30.31 -8.76
N ILE A 38 11.13 -29.44 -9.54
CA ILE A 38 10.12 -29.78 -10.56
C ILE A 38 9.98 -28.54 -11.45
N VAL A 39 10.34 -28.68 -12.74
CA VAL A 39 10.14 -27.74 -13.86
C VAL A 39 10.01 -26.25 -13.49
N GLY A 40 11.14 -25.55 -13.40
CA GLY A 40 11.36 -24.19 -13.92
C GLY A 40 10.46 -22.99 -13.52
N VAL A 41 9.46 -23.12 -12.66
CA VAL A 41 8.61 -21.97 -12.30
C VAL A 41 9.30 -21.13 -11.24
N ARG A 42 10.00 -20.07 -11.67
CA ARG A 42 10.46 -19.00 -10.76
C ARG A 42 9.24 -18.44 -10.04
N ARG A 43 9.16 -18.64 -8.72
CA ARG A 43 8.07 -18.08 -7.91
C ARG A 43 8.12 -16.55 -8.03
N PRO A 44 7.01 -15.89 -8.40
CA PRO A 44 7.02 -14.45 -8.51
C PRO A 44 7.18 -13.84 -7.11
N PRO A 45 7.83 -12.66 -6.99
CA PRO A 45 8.12 -12.06 -5.70
C PRO A 45 6.83 -11.50 -5.08
N ILE A 46 6.23 -12.30 -4.18
CA ILE A 46 5.03 -11.94 -3.42
C ILE A 46 5.45 -11.18 -2.15
N ARG A 47 4.75 -10.10 -1.86
CA ARG A 47 4.84 -9.32 -0.63
C ARG A 47 3.50 -9.35 0.07
N VAL A 48 3.51 -9.65 1.36
CA VAL A 48 2.33 -9.65 2.22
C VAL A 48 2.59 -8.68 3.37
N THR A 49 1.59 -7.85 3.67
CA THR A 49 1.61 -6.91 4.78
C THR A 49 0.27 -7.01 5.50
N SER A 50 0.32 -7.06 6.82
CA SER A 50 -0.85 -7.03 7.69
C SER A 50 -0.68 -5.88 8.66
N GLU A 51 -1.68 -5.02 8.75
CA GLU A 51 -1.71 -3.85 9.62
C GLU A 51 -2.90 -4.02 10.57
N PHE A 52 -2.73 -3.73 11.85
CA PHE A 52 -3.81 -3.73 12.84
C PHE A 52 -4.13 -2.29 13.23
N ASP A 53 -5.40 -1.93 13.20
CA ASP A 53 -5.89 -0.65 13.67
C ASP A 53 -6.56 -0.83 15.04
N SER A 54 -6.00 -0.19 16.07
CA SER A 54 -6.52 -0.29 17.44
C SER A 54 -7.82 0.49 17.67
N GLU A 55 -8.11 1.52 16.88
CA GLU A 55 -9.33 2.32 17.04
C GLU A 55 -10.55 1.52 16.56
N SER A 56 -10.44 0.92 15.37
CA SER A 56 -11.50 0.10 14.78
C SER A 56 -11.44 -1.39 15.17
N SER A 57 -10.33 -1.84 15.76
CA SER A 57 -10.04 -3.26 16.02
C SER A 57 -10.07 -4.13 14.75
N LEU A 58 -9.69 -3.57 13.61
CA LEU A 58 -9.68 -4.26 12.31
C LEU A 58 -8.25 -4.59 11.87
N PHE A 59 -8.11 -5.68 11.12
CA PHE A 59 -6.88 -6.02 10.41
C PHE A 59 -7.03 -5.66 8.93
N LEU A 60 -6.09 -4.90 8.38
CA LEU A 60 -5.95 -4.65 6.96
C LEU A 60 -4.85 -5.52 6.37
N HIS A 61 -5.23 -6.42 5.48
CA HIS A 61 -4.31 -7.30 4.78
C HIS A 61 -4.06 -6.78 3.37
N LYS A 62 -2.79 -6.70 2.98
CA LYS A 62 -2.33 -6.26 1.65
C LYS A 62 -1.39 -7.30 1.07
N LEU A 63 -1.74 -7.85 -0.08
CA LEU A 63 -0.91 -8.75 -0.86
C LEU A 63 -0.52 -8.04 -2.15
N SER A 64 0.72 -8.23 -2.58
CA SER A 64 1.13 -7.79 -3.91
C SER A 64 2.17 -8.69 -4.53
N CYS A 65 2.15 -8.79 -5.85
CA CYS A 65 3.04 -9.66 -6.60
C CYS A 65 3.49 -8.91 -7.85
N LYS A 66 4.80 -8.81 -8.08
CA LYS A 66 5.31 -8.35 -9.39
C LYS A 66 5.25 -9.50 -10.39
N LEU A 67 4.84 -9.20 -11.61
CA LEU A 67 4.72 -10.13 -12.73
C LEU A 67 5.62 -9.63 -13.87
N PHE A 68 5.99 -10.54 -14.78
CA PHE A 68 6.76 -10.22 -15.99
C PHE A 68 8.01 -9.37 -15.72
N ASP A 69 8.89 -9.84 -14.83
CA ASP A 69 10.11 -9.14 -14.42
C ASP A 69 9.90 -7.69 -13.91
N GLY A 70 8.70 -7.41 -13.39
CA GLY A 70 8.34 -6.10 -12.84
C GLY A 70 7.60 -5.17 -13.78
N LEU A 71 7.24 -5.62 -15.00
CA LEU A 71 6.40 -4.83 -15.92
C LEU A 71 4.96 -4.65 -15.41
N ALA A 72 4.48 -5.60 -14.60
CA ALA A 72 3.16 -5.51 -13.99
C ALA A 72 3.19 -5.86 -12.49
N LYS A 73 2.15 -5.43 -11.78
CA LYS A 73 1.93 -5.71 -10.37
C LYS A 73 0.47 -6.03 -10.13
N LEU A 74 0.22 -7.18 -9.52
CA LEU A 74 -1.07 -7.52 -8.93
C LEU A 74 -1.08 -7.07 -7.47
N LYS A 75 -2.18 -6.46 -7.02
CA LYS A 75 -2.45 -6.07 -5.64
C LYS A 75 -3.80 -6.64 -5.22
N LEU A 76 -3.88 -7.14 -4.00
CA LEU A 76 -5.14 -7.49 -3.34
C LEU A 76 -5.11 -6.89 -1.94
N SER A 77 -6.19 -6.27 -1.51
CA SER A 77 -6.37 -5.89 -0.11
C SER A 77 -7.75 -6.19 0.38
N PHE A 78 -7.87 -6.48 1.68
CA PHE A 78 -9.14 -6.69 2.35
C PHE A 78 -8.95 -6.43 3.83
N GLN A 79 -10.06 -6.15 4.51
CA GLN A 79 -10.11 -6.00 5.95
C GLN A 79 -10.72 -7.25 6.59
N ASN A 80 -10.32 -7.55 7.82
CA ASN A 80 -10.91 -8.60 8.63
C ASN A 80 -11.28 -8.07 10.02
N ASP A 81 -12.48 -8.39 10.47
CA ASP A 81 -12.94 -8.08 11.81
C ASP A 81 -12.50 -9.16 12.84
N PRO A 82 -12.62 -8.90 14.16
CA PRO A 82 -12.25 -9.86 15.19
C PRO A 82 -13.05 -11.18 15.16
N LYS A 83 -14.18 -11.21 14.45
CA LYS A 83 -15.05 -12.39 14.30
C LYS A 83 -14.71 -13.19 13.03
N GLY A 84 -13.74 -12.75 12.24
CA GLY A 84 -13.35 -13.39 10.98
C GLY A 84 -14.16 -12.93 9.76
N GLY A 85 -14.95 -11.86 9.90
CA GLY A 85 -15.67 -11.24 8.80
C GLY A 85 -14.73 -10.47 7.88
N VAL A 86 -14.78 -10.79 6.58
CA VAL A 86 -13.96 -10.13 5.55
C VAL A 86 -14.77 -9.01 4.89
N GLY A 87 -14.17 -7.81 4.79
CA GLY A 87 -14.80 -6.64 4.19
C GLY A 87 -13.84 -5.85 3.30
N PHE A 88 -14.43 -4.97 2.48
CA PHE A 88 -13.72 -4.05 1.58
C PHE A 88 -12.63 -4.72 0.71
N PRO A 89 -12.95 -5.79 -0.05
CA PRO A 89 -11.96 -6.40 -0.92
C PRO A 89 -11.68 -5.50 -2.14
N GLU A 90 -10.41 -5.15 -2.34
CA GLU A 90 -9.94 -4.38 -3.51
C GLU A 90 -8.90 -5.20 -4.29
N LEU A 91 -9.09 -5.28 -5.61
CA LEU A 91 -8.16 -5.91 -6.53
C LEU A 91 -7.54 -4.86 -7.47
N GLY A 92 -6.22 -4.85 -7.58
CA GLY A 92 -5.49 -3.93 -8.44
C GLY A 92 -4.59 -4.64 -9.45
N PHE A 93 -4.68 -4.26 -10.72
CA PHE A 93 -3.69 -4.62 -11.74
C PHE A 93 -3.00 -3.35 -12.21
N LEU A 94 -1.68 -3.27 -12.06
CA LEU A 94 -0.90 -2.06 -12.34
C LEU A 94 0.24 -2.37 -13.30
N THR A 95 0.40 -1.54 -14.32
CA THR A 95 1.56 -1.50 -15.22
C THR A 95 2.08 -0.05 -15.27
N LYS A 96 3.10 0.21 -16.08
CA LYS A 96 3.60 1.58 -16.30
C LYS A 96 2.56 2.50 -16.97
N HIS A 97 1.77 1.96 -17.91
CA HIS A 97 0.92 2.74 -18.80
C HIS A 97 -0.58 2.49 -18.59
N PHE A 98 -0.93 1.49 -17.80
CA PHE A 98 -2.31 1.11 -17.58
C PHE A 98 -2.50 0.55 -16.16
N SER A 99 -3.59 0.92 -15.51
CA SER A 99 -3.97 0.31 -14.24
C SER A 99 -5.48 0.17 -14.11
N VAL A 100 -5.91 -0.89 -13.45
CA VAL A 100 -7.28 -1.12 -13.01
C VAL A 100 -7.26 -1.27 -11.49
N LEU A 101 -8.12 -0.52 -10.80
CA LEU A 101 -8.45 -0.74 -9.40
C LEU A 101 -9.92 -1.12 -9.33
N TYR A 102 -10.22 -2.29 -8.78
CA TYR A 102 -11.56 -2.84 -8.69
C TYR A 102 -11.94 -3.01 -7.23
N ASP A 103 -12.99 -2.31 -6.82
CA ASP A 103 -13.65 -2.49 -5.53
C ASP A 103 -14.77 -3.52 -5.70
N LEU A 104 -14.60 -4.68 -5.05
CA LEU A 104 -15.55 -5.79 -5.13
C LEU A 104 -16.86 -5.45 -4.42
N GLU A 105 -16.81 -4.66 -3.35
CA GLU A 105 -17.97 -4.32 -2.52
C GLU A 105 -18.92 -3.42 -3.33
N SER A 106 -18.37 -2.34 -3.90
CA SER A 106 -19.16 -1.38 -4.68
C SER A 106 -19.34 -1.77 -6.16
N ARG A 107 -18.76 -2.89 -6.60
CA ARG A 107 -18.71 -3.34 -8.00
C ARG A 107 -18.26 -2.23 -8.94
N ASN A 108 -17.24 -1.51 -8.51
CA ASN A 108 -16.71 -0.34 -9.18
C ASN A 108 -15.30 -0.61 -9.71
N ALA A 109 -15.00 -0.15 -10.92
CA ALA A 109 -13.67 -0.24 -11.48
C ALA A 109 -13.16 1.13 -11.92
N LEU A 110 -12.00 1.55 -11.40
CA LEU A 110 -11.27 2.72 -11.87
C LEU A 110 -10.17 2.29 -12.83
N LEU A 111 -10.33 2.63 -14.11
CA LEU A 111 -9.36 2.39 -15.16
C LEU A 111 -8.54 3.65 -15.40
N LYS A 112 -7.22 3.51 -15.49
CA LYS A 112 -6.31 4.60 -15.86
C LYS A 112 -5.40 4.13 -16.97
N GLY A 113 -5.20 4.97 -17.97
CA GLY A 113 -4.28 4.74 -19.08
C GLY A 113 -3.41 5.96 -19.33
N SER A 114 -2.18 5.75 -19.78
CA SER A 114 -1.29 6.80 -20.24
C SER A 114 -0.45 6.34 -21.42
N PHE A 115 -0.24 7.23 -22.38
CA PHE A 115 0.59 6.97 -23.56
C PHE A 115 1.32 8.23 -23.99
N ASP A 116 2.54 8.06 -24.48
CA ASP A 116 3.39 9.15 -24.94
C ASP A 116 3.21 9.26 -26.47
N LEU A 117 2.74 10.40 -26.97
CA LEU A 117 2.56 10.64 -28.43
C LEU A 117 3.81 11.24 -29.06
N ALA A 118 4.59 11.99 -28.28
CA ALA A 118 5.83 12.64 -28.68
C ALA A 118 6.71 12.83 -27.44
N ASP A 119 7.98 13.20 -27.64
CA ASP A 119 8.96 13.37 -26.55
C ASP A 119 8.53 14.37 -25.46
N SER A 120 7.60 15.27 -25.76
CA SER A 120 7.05 16.27 -24.85
C SER A 120 5.54 16.18 -24.63
N LEU A 121 4.85 15.20 -25.21
CA LEU A 121 3.39 15.09 -25.15
C LEU A 121 2.95 13.72 -24.65
N GLN A 122 2.35 13.71 -23.45
CA GLN A 122 1.74 12.54 -22.85
C GLN A 122 0.23 12.75 -22.70
N VAL A 123 -0.55 11.76 -23.15
CA VAL A 123 -2.00 11.71 -22.93
C VAL A 123 -2.31 10.74 -21.81
N ARG A 124 -3.24 11.14 -20.93
CA ARG A 124 -3.73 10.33 -19.83
C ARG A 124 -5.25 10.29 -19.87
N ALA A 125 -5.81 9.10 -19.69
CA ALA A 125 -7.24 8.88 -19.57
C ALA A 125 -7.55 8.20 -18.25
N THR A 126 -8.62 8.61 -17.59
CA THR A 126 -9.16 7.94 -16.40
C THR A 126 -10.65 7.73 -16.61
N HIS A 127 -11.12 6.53 -16.35
CA HIS A 127 -12.51 6.16 -16.53
C HIS A 127 -13.01 5.40 -15.31
N ASP A 128 -14.07 5.91 -14.70
CA ASP A 128 -14.75 5.31 -13.56
C ASP A 128 -15.94 4.49 -14.07
N VAL A 129 -15.83 3.16 -13.99
CA VAL A 129 -16.87 2.21 -14.40
C VAL A 129 -17.68 1.82 -13.17
N LYS A 130 -18.94 2.23 -13.14
CA LYS A 130 -19.92 1.77 -12.16
C LYS A 130 -20.89 0.82 -12.82
N VAL A 131 -21.02 -0.39 -12.28
CA VAL A 131 -22.11 -1.29 -12.70
C VAL A 131 -23.39 -0.76 -12.09
N HIS A 132 -24.28 -0.22 -12.93
CA HIS A 132 -25.63 0.11 -12.51
C HIS A 132 -26.44 -1.19 -12.48
N SER A 133 -26.89 -1.61 -11.30
CA SER A 133 -27.90 -2.66 -11.19
C SER A 133 -29.16 -2.17 -11.90
N PRO A 134 -29.73 -2.88 -12.89
CA PRO A 134 -31.04 -2.51 -13.41
C PRO A 134 -32.02 -2.64 -12.24
N ALA A 135 -32.73 -1.56 -11.93
CA ALA A 135 -33.79 -1.57 -10.95
C ALA A 135 -34.78 -2.68 -11.35
N LEU A 136 -34.96 -3.67 -10.47
CA LEU A 136 -36.14 -4.53 -10.53
C LEU A 136 -37.33 -3.61 -10.32
N LEU A 137 -37.99 -3.22 -11.41
CA LEU A 137 -39.33 -2.66 -11.32
C LEU A 137 -40.20 -3.73 -10.67
N PRO A 138 -40.97 -3.40 -9.61
CA PRO A 138 -41.92 -4.34 -9.06
C PRO A 138 -42.96 -4.62 -10.15
N LEU A 139 -43.03 -5.89 -10.59
CA LEU A 139 -44.15 -6.39 -11.36
C LEU A 139 -45.38 -6.30 -10.43
N LEU A 140 -46.32 -5.43 -10.79
CA LEU A 140 -47.70 -5.42 -10.27
C LEU A 140 -48.54 -6.36 -11.13
#